data_AF-A0A132T9N8-F1
#
_entry.id   AF-A0A132T9N8-F1
#
_cell.length_a   1.000
_cell.length_b   1.000
_cell.length_c   1.000
_cell.angle_alpha   90.00
_cell.angle_beta   90.00
_cell.angle_gamma   90.00
#
_symmetry.space_group_name_H-M   'P 1'
#
loop_
_entity.id
_entity.type
_entity.pdbx_description
1 polymer ?
#
loop_
_entity_poly.entity_id
_entity_poly.type
_entity_poly.pdbx_seq_one_letter_code
_entity_poly.pdbx_strand_id
1 'polypeptide(L)'
;MAFWYTGDEEHQDPRFLEVGMSGAGLYSMAGSWCMAQVRGKHYVPDQWEVPDYLVRGWGAAKAAAALVRAGLWVRVPGGYRYAWIRKENTPDRLRALRKRERDKWDSKQARKRFADFPNSPGELYSTPPGEV
;
A
#
# COMPACT_ATOMS: atom_id res chain seq x y z
N MET A 1 -2.74 8.08 -1.76
CA MET A 1 -1.28 8.25 -1.85
C MET A 1 -0.65 7.21 -0.93
N ALA A 2 0.40 6.49 -1.36
CA ALA A 2 1.01 5.43 -0.55
C ALA A 2 2.31 5.94 0.10
N PHE A 3 2.49 5.65 1.38
CA PHE A 3 3.63 6.09 2.19
C PHE A 3 4.25 4.89 2.91
N TRP A 4 5.55 4.99 3.16
CA TRP A 4 6.23 4.10 4.10
C TRP A 4 6.16 4.74 5.48
N TYR A 5 5.63 4.01 6.45
CA TYR A 5 5.47 4.48 7.82
C TYR A 5 6.67 4.06 8.68
N THR A 6 7.26 5.02 9.38
CA THR A 6 8.23 4.81 10.46
C THR A 6 7.50 4.97 11.78
N GLY A 7 7.60 3.99 12.67
CA GLY A 7 6.95 4.10 13.98
C GLY A 7 7.80 4.83 15.02
N ASP A 8 7.10 5.33 16.03
CA ASP A 8 7.65 5.98 17.22
C ASP A 8 8.58 5.07 18.03
N GLU A 9 8.41 3.76 17.98
CA GLU A 9 9.25 2.81 18.73
C GLU A 9 10.53 2.35 17.99
N GLU A 10 10.71 2.67 16.70
CA GLU A 10 11.83 2.10 15.91
C GLU A 10 13.22 2.53 16.40
N HIS A 11 13.32 3.69 17.07
CA HIS A 11 14.58 4.20 17.61
C HIS A 11 15.12 3.39 18.80
N GLN A 12 14.27 2.60 19.46
CA GLN A 12 14.62 1.78 20.63
C GLN A 12 14.54 0.27 20.35
N ASP A 13 14.07 -0.14 19.17
CA ASP A 13 13.97 -1.55 18.81
C ASP A 13 15.38 -2.16 18.67
N PRO A 14 15.68 -3.29 19.37
CA PRO A 14 17.00 -3.90 19.35
C PRO A 14 17.54 -4.21 17.95
N ARG A 15 16.66 -4.53 16.99
CA ARG A 15 17.06 -4.83 15.61
C ARG A 15 17.56 -3.59 14.89
N PHE A 16 16.92 -2.44 15.12
CA PHE A 16 17.35 -1.16 14.54
C PHE A 16 18.60 -0.62 15.22
N LEU A 17 18.74 -0.84 16.53
CA LEU A 17 19.98 -0.54 17.26
C LEU A 17 21.16 -1.39 16.76
N GLU A 18 20.95 -2.69 16.49
CA GLU A 18 22.01 -3.59 15.99
C GLU A 18 22.56 -3.17 14.62
N VAL A 19 21.69 -2.76 13.70
CA VAL A 19 22.08 -2.39 12.33
C VAL A 19 22.64 -0.98 12.22
N GLY A 20 22.39 -0.14 13.23
CA GLY A 20 22.78 1.26 13.28
C GLY A 20 22.07 2.14 12.24
N MET A 21 22.45 3.41 12.19
CA MET A 21 21.78 4.42 11.36
C MET A 21 21.90 4.18 9.86
N SER A 22 22.99 3.60 9.39
CA SER A 22 23.14 3.25 7.97
C SER A 22 22.16 2.15 7.56
N GLY A 23 21.98 1.12 8.40
CA GLY A 23 20.99 0.07 8.20
C GLY A 23 19.56 0.59 8.27
N ALA A 24 19.23 1.36 9.31
CA ALA A 24 17.90 1.96 9.47
C ALA A 24 17.53 2.91 8.33
N GLY A 25 18.50 3.71 7.86
CA GLY A 25 18.35 4.59 6.70
C GLY A 25 18.08 3.81 5.41
N LEU A 26 18.86 2.75 5.16
CA LEU A 26 18.64 1.86 4.02
C LEU A 26 17.26 1.19 4.07
N TYR A 27 16.85 0.70 5.25
CA TYR A 27 15.55 0.07 5.46
C TYR A 27 14.39 1.01 5.09
N SER A 28 14.45 2.26 5.53
CA SER A 28 13.42 3.27 5.23
C SER A 28 13.44 3.71 3.76
N MET A 29 14.64 3.91 3.20
CA MET A 29 14.82 4.33 1.81
C MET A 29 14.32 3.29 0.82
N ALA A 30 14.66 2.02 1.06
CA ALA A 30 14.14 0.90 0.28
C ALA A 30 12.61 0.79 0.39
N GLY A 31 12.04 1.06 1.57
CA GLY A 31 10.60 1.07 1.79
C GLY A 31 9.90 2.16 0.97
N SER A 32 10.49 3.35 0.91
CA SER A 32 10.04 4.44 0.03
C SER A 32 10.05 4.02 -1.45
N TRP A 33 11.12 3.35 -1.90
CA TRP A 33 11.21 2.80 -3.26
C TRP A 33 10.11 1.78 -3.54
N CYS A 34 9.84 0.85 -2.61
CA CYS A 34 8.74 -0.12 -2.72
C CYS A 34 7.37 0.57 -2.91
N MET A 35 7.11 1.64 -2.15
CA MET A 35 5.88 2.43 -2.28
C MET A 35 5.80 3.18 -3.61
N ALA A 36 6.94 3.62 -4.16
CA ALA A 36 6.99 4.22 -5.49
C ALA A 36 6.59 3.22 -6.58
N GLN A 37 6.96 1.93 -6.44
CA GLN A 37 6.64 0.90 -7.44
C GLN A 37 5.15 0.67 -7.64
N VAL A 38 4.36 0.82 -6.58
CA VAL A 38 2.90 0.61 -6.60
C VAL A 38 2.12 1.90 -6.82
N ARG A 39 2.77 3.07 -6.82
CA ARG A 39 2.09 4.36 -6.99
C ARG A 39 1.36 4.41 -8.34
N GLY A 40 0.06 4.67 -8.31
CA GLY A 40 -0.80 4.74 -9.50
C GLY A 40 -1.08 3.40 -10.20
N LYS A 41 -0.53 2.29 -9.70
CA LYS A 41 -0.75 0.95 -10.28
C LYS A 41 -1.77 0.18 -9.47
N HIS A 42 -2.56 -0.67 -10.11
CA HIS A 42 -3.51 -1.56 -9.42
C HIS A 42 -2.82 -2.72 -8.70
N TYR A 43 -1.75 -3.24 -9.31
CA TYR A 43 -0.98 -4.35 -8.77
C TYR A 43 -0.23 -3.96 -7.50
N VAL A 44 -0.27 -4.86 -6.51
CA VAL A 44 0.51 -4.81 -5.27
C VAL A 44 1.18 -6.17 -5.11
N PRO A 45 2.51 -6.25 -5.02
CA PRO A 45 3.22 -7.52 -4.91
C PRO A 45 2.87 -8.25 -3.61
N ASP A 46 3.06 -9.56 -3.56
CA ASP A 46 2.79 -10.34 -2.33
C ASP A 46 3.77 -10.03 -1.20
N GLN A 47 4.99 -9.67 -1.56
CA GLN A 47 6.07 -9.33 -0.64
C GLN A 47 6.84 -8.14 -1.19
N TRP A 48 7.46 -7.37 -0.29
CA TRP A 48 8.34 -6.29 -0.69
C TRP A 48 9.75 -6.82 -0.92
N GLU A 49 10.21 -6.70 -2.16
CA GLU A 49 11.53 -7.12 -2.58
C GLU A 49 12.32 -5.94 -3.10
N VAL A 50 13.61 -5.93 -2.77
CA VAL A 50 14.58 -4.88 -3.11
C VAL A 50 15.67 -5.53 -3.96
N PRO A 51 15.79 -5.16 -5.25
CA PRO A 51 16.78 -5.75 -6.14
C PRO A 51 18.23 -5.48 -5.70
N ASP A 52 19.13 -6.43 -5.97
CA ASP A 52 20.54 -6.33 -5.58
C ASP A 52 21.26 -5.13 -6.22
N TYR A 53 20.92 -4.83 -7.49
CA TYR A 53 21.52 -3.69 -8.20
C TYR A 53 21.20 -2.35 -7.52
N LEU A 54 20.06 -2.24 -6.85
CA LEU A 54 19.63 -1.01 -6.17
C LEU A 54 20.47 -0.79 -4.91
N VAL A 55 20.63 -1.86 -4.11
CA VAL A 55 21.47 -1.85 -2.90
C VAL A 55 22.93 -1.56 -3.24
N ARG A 56 23.43 -2.13 -4.34
CA ARG A 56 24.78 -1.83 -4.86
C ARG A 56 24.90 -0.39 -5.33
N GLY A 57 23.91 0.11 -6.08
CA GLY A 57 23.86 1.49 -6.57
C GLY A 57 23.88 2.53 -5.45
N TRP A 58 23.30 2.20 -4.28
CA TRP A 58 23.36 3.05 -3.08
C TRP A 58 24.64 2.89 -2.25
N GLY A 59 25.58 2.04 -2.67
CA GLY A 59 26.80 1.77 -1.88
C GLY A 59 26.49 1.11 -0.53
N ALA A 60 25.32 0.49 -0.38
CA ALA A 60 24.77 0.11 0.92
C ALA A 60 24.92 -1.40 1.23
N ALA A 61 25.84 -2.09 0.55
CA ALA A 61 26.02 -3.54 0.70
C ALA A 61 26.33 -3.96 2.15
N LYS A 62 27.17 -3.19 2.87
CA LYS A 62 27.46 -3.45 4.30
C LYS A 62 26.22 -3.28 5.18
N ALA A 63 25.43 -2.23 4.92
CA ALA A 63 24.19 -1.98 5.63
C ALA A 63 23.15 -3.07 5.35
N ALA A 64 23.04 -3.55 4.12
CA ALA A 64 22.15 -4.66 3.76
C ALA A 64 22.55 -5.97 4.46
N ALA A 65 23.85 -6.26 4.55
CA ALA A 65 24.33 -7.41 5.31
C ALA A 65 23.96 -7.31 6.81
N ALA A 66 24.05 -6.11 7.40
CA ALA A 66 23.61 -5.87 8.77
C ALA A 66 22.08 -6.09 8.92
N LEU A 67 21.27 -5.58 7.99
CA LEU A 67 19.82 -5.82 7.97
C LEU A 67 19.45 -7.30 7.89
N VAL A 68 20.20 -8.09 7.12
CA VAL A 68 20.00 -9.54 7.04
C VAL A 68 20.38 -10.22 8.35
N ARG A 69 21.50 -9.84 8.96
CA ARG A 69 21.94 -10.39 10.25
C ARG A 69 20.94 -10.11 11.37
N ALA A 70 20.39 -8.90 11.43
CA ALA A 70 19.40 -8.49 12.43
C ALA A 70 17.97 -9.03 12.16
N GLY A 71 17.78 -9.84 11.11
CA GLY A 71 16.48 -10.41 10.76
C GLY A 71 15.45 -9.40 10.25
N LEU A 72 15.86 -8.19 9.90
CA LEU A 72 14.99 -7.20 9.28
C LEU A 72 14.75 -7.55 7.82
N TRP A 73 15.80 -8.00 7.13
CA TRP A 73 15.76 -8.50 5.75
C TRP A 73 16.15 -9.97 5.68
N VAL A 74 15.78 -10.61 4.57
CA VAL A 74 16.31 -11.91 4.16
C VAL A 74 16.87 -11.82 2.75
N ARG A 75 17.92 -12.60 2.49
CA ARG A 75 18.47 -12.74 1.14
C ARG A 75 17.52 -13.58 0.29
N VAL A 76 17.22 -13.12 -0.91
CA VAL A 76 16.44 -13.86 -1.92
C VAL A 76 17.19 -13.86 -3.25
N PRO A 77 16.89 -14.78 -4.19
CA PRO A 77 17.46 -14.73 -5.52
C PRO A 77 17.23 -13.36 -6.16
N GLY A 78 18.31 -12.69 -6.57
CA GLY A 78 18.24 -11.38 -7.22
C GLY A 78 18.13 -10.16 -6.29
N GLY A 79 18.09 -10.33 -4.96
CA GLY A 79 17.99 -9.19 -4.05
C GLY A 79 17.75 -9.52 -2.59
N TYR A 80 16.88 -8.73 -1.97
CA TYR A 80 16.52 -8.82 -0.55
C TYR A 80 15.01 -8.71 -0.41
N ARG A 81 14.46 -9.28 0.66
CA ARG A 81 13.05 -9.17 1.02
C ARG A 81 12.92 -8.72 2.46
N TYR A 82 11.90 -7.94 2.77
CA TYR A 82 11.57 -7.61 4.16
C TYR A 82 11.09 -8.86 4.89
N ALA A 83 11.82 -9.26 5.92
CA ALA A 83 11.43 -10.37 6.80
C ALA A 83 10.66 -9.87 8.01
N TRP A 84 11.07 -8.73 8.55
CA TRP A 84 10.29 -7.97 9.49
C TRP A 84 9.80 -6.68 8.85
N ILE A 85 8.51 -6.43 9.01
CA ILE A 85 7.84 -5.23 8.53
C ILE A 85 6.67 -4.87 9.44
N ARG A 86 6.46 -3.58 9.65
CA ARG A 86 5.27 -3.09 10.36
C ARG A 86 4.00 -3.46 9.61
N LYS A 87 2.93 -3.71 10.37
CA LYS A 87 1.61 -4.06 9.83
C LYS A 87 1.11 -3.03 8.82
N GLU A 88 1.36 -1.75 9.07
CA GLU A 88 0.99 -0.61 8.23
C GLU A 88 1.63 -0.68 6.85
N ASN A 89 2.86 -1.18 6.78
CA ASN A 89 3.66 -1.26 5.57
C ASN A 89 3.46 -2.58 4.81
N THR A 90 2.70 -3.54 5.34
CA THR A 90 2.47 -4.82 4.64
C THR A 90 1.72 -4.62 3.32
N PRO A 91 2.02 -5.43 2.28
CA PRO A 91 1.27 -5.38 1.03
C PRO A 91 -0.24 -5.63 1.22
N ASP A 92 -0.61 -6.53 2.12
CA ASP A 92 -2.01 -6.81 2.45
C ASP A 92 -2.73 -5.62 3.06
N ARG A 93 -2.06 -4.87 3.93
CA ARG A 93 -2.63 -3.64 4.47
C ARG A 93 -2.86 -2.62 3.38
N LEU A 94 -1.95 -2.48 2.42
CA LEU A 94 -2.11 -1.58 1.28
C LEU A 94 -3.28 -2.03 0.38
N ARG A 95 -3.44 -3.33 0.12
CA ARG A 95 -4.58 -3.89 -0.62
C ARG A 95 -5.89 -3.57 0.07
N ALA A 96 -5.97 -3.80 1.38
CA ALA A 96 -7.15 -3.52 2.19
C ALA A 96 -7.50 -2.01 2.19
N LEU A 97 -6.49 -1.14 2.29
CA LEU A 97 -6.67 0.31 2.22
C LEU A 97 -7.26 0.74 0.87
N ARG A 98 -6.66 0.26 -0.24
CA ARG A 98 -7.14 0.57 -1.60
C ARG A 98 -8.54 0.05 -1.86
N LYS A 99 -8.88 -1.14 -1.36
CA LYS A 99 -10.25 -1.67 -1.43
C LYS A 99 -11.21 -0.75 -0.69
N ARG A 100 -10.90 -0.38 0.56
CA ARG A 100 -11.73 0.53 1.35
C ARG A 100 -11.92 1.90 0.68
N GLU A 101 -10.89 2.44 0.03
CA GLU A 101 -10.98 3.69 -0.71
C GLU A 101 -11.91 3.59 -1.92
N ARG A 102 -11.83 2.48 -2.68
CA ARG A 102 -12.78 2.19 -3.78
C ARG A 102 -14.20 2.04 -3.28
N ASP A 103 -14.43 1.19 -2.27
CA ASP A 103 -15.76 0.96 -1.70
C ASP A 103 -16.40 2.28 -1.21
N LYS A 104 -15.60 3.17 -0.60
CA LYS A 104 -16.05 4.52 -0.20
C LYS A 104 -16.39 5.41 -1.39
N TRP A 105 -15.59 5.37 -2.45
CA TRP A 105 -15.85 6.15 -3.66
C TRP A 105 -17.13 5.66 -4.35
N ASP A 106 -17.31 4.35 -4.52
CA ASP A 106 -18.51 3.74 -5.11
C ASP A 106 -19.76 4.10 -4.31
N SER A 107 -19.69 4.02 -2.98
CA SER A 107 -20.80 4.40 -2.10
C SER A 107 -21.18 5.88 -2.24
N LYS A 108 -20.19 6.77 -2.41
CA LYS A 108 -20.44 8.19 -2.65
C LYS A 108 -21.06 8.43 -4.03
N GLN A 109 -20.60 7.73 -5.06
CA GLN A 109 -21.15 7.85 -6.42
C GLN A 109 -22.58 7.33 -6.49
N ALA A 110 -22.88 6.20 -5.84
CA ALA A 110 -24.25 5.69 -5.75
C ALA A 110 -25.19 6.71 -5.09
N ARG A 111 -24.80 7.28 -3.94
CA ARG A 111 -25.59 8.31 -3.26
C ARG A 111 -25.83 9.54 -4.12
N LYS A 112 -24.83 10.00 -4.88
CA LYS A 112 -25.00 11.10 -5.84
C LYS A 112 -26.01 10.76 -6.93
N ARG A 113 -25.89 9.60 -7.56
CA ARG A 113 -26.83 9.13 -8.57
C ARG A 113 -28.27 9.07 -8.04
N PHE A 114 -28.49 8.61 -6.81
CA PHE A 114 -29.83 8.63 -6.20
C PHE A 114 -30.33 10.03 -5.85
N ALA A 115 -29.44 10.96 -5.48
CA ALA A 115 -29.81 12.34 -5.19
C ALA A 115 -30.11 13.16 -6.47
N ASP A 116 -29.45 12.86 -7.58
CA ASP A 116 -29.64 13.53 -8.88
C ASP A 116 -30.92 13.09 -9.61
N PHE A 117 -31.62 12.04 -9.12
CA PHE A 117 -32.96 11.64 -9.58
C PHE A 117 -33.97 11.70 -8.42
N PRO A 118 -34.47 12.89 -8.02
CA PRO A 118 -35.33 13.01 -6.85
C PRO A 118 -36.79 12.58 -7.08
N ASN A 119 -37.25 12.43 -8.33
CA ASN A 119 -38.58 11.92 -8.69
C ASN A 119 -38.69 11.86 -10.23
N SER A 120 -39.03 10.71 -10.78
CA SER A 120 -39.90 10.67 -11.96
C SER A 120 -41.26 10.24 -11.41
N PRO A 121 -42.17 11.19 -11.10
CA PRO A 121 -43.51 10.85 -10.65
C PRO A 121 -44.20 10.13 -11.80
N GLY A 122 -44.95 9.08 -11.46
CA GLY A 122 -45.65 8.27 -12.45
C GLY A 122 -46.52 9.10 -13.39
N GLU A 123 -46.20 9.02 -14.68
CA GLU A 123 -47.16 9.20 -15.77
C GLU A 123 -47.28 7.86 -16.51
N LEU A 124 -47.93 6.89 -15.86
CA LEU A 124 -48.58 5.81 -16.60
C LEU A 124 -49.93 6.35 -17.03
N TYR A 125 -49.99 6.73 -18.30
CA TYR A 125 -51.19 7.08 -19.06
C TYR A 125 -52.44 6.35 -18.56
N SER A 126 -53.34 7.07 -17.90
CA SER A 126 -54.75 6.69 -17.79
C SER A 126 -55.36 6.79 -19.18
N THR A 127 -55.38 5.70 -19.94
CA THR A 127 -56.25 5.60 -21.11
C THR A 127 -57.69 5.45 -20.60
N PRO A 128 -58.62 6.37 -20.90
CA PRO A 128 -60.00 6.20 -20.50
C PRO A 128 -60.60 5.01 -21.29
N PRO A 129 -61.38 4.12 -20.66
CA PRO A 129 -62.09 3.09 -21.38
C PRO A 129 -63.16 3.75 -22.25
N GLY A 130 -63.11 3.49 -23.56
CA GLY A 130 -64.11 3.96 -24.50
C GLY A 130 -65.50 3.44 -24.11
N GLU A 131 -66.43 4.38 -23.93
CA GLU A 131 -67.87 4.15 -23.86
C GLU A 131 -68.42 3.79 -25.25
N VAL A 132 -69.19 2.70 -25.27
CA VAL A 132 -70.29 2.26 -26.19
C VAL A 132 -70.28 2.64 -27.67
#